data_AF-A0A920V5E9-F1
#
_entry.id   AF-A0A920V5E9-F1
#
_cell.length_a   1.000
_cell.length_b   1.000
_cell.length_c   1.000
_cell.angle_alpha   90.00
_cell.angle_beta   90.00
_cell.angle_gamma   90.00
#
_symmetry.space_group_name_H-M   'P 1'
#
loop_
_entity.id
_entity.type
_entity.pdbx_description
1 polymer ?
#
loop_
_entity_poly.entity_id
_entity_poly.type
_entity_poly.pdbx_seq_one_letter_code
_entity_poly.pdbx_strand_id
1 'polypeptide(L)'
;MAGRHGNKGVISVIMPMEDMPYDENGEPVDIVLNPLGVPSRMNVGQVLETHLGWAAKELGSKIKDLIDEGRKVSEIRSLLKKIYGNDTNKNLDSPLMTKKFKSCRKILKKWSSNGYSVFDGAKESEVKDMLELAGLPLSGQCKL
;
A
#
# COMPACT_ATOMS: atom_id res chain seq x y z
N MET A 1 21.06 -6.30 -1.15
CA MET A 1 19.65 -6.09 -1.56
C MET A 1 19.58 -4.94 -2.55
N ALA A 2 18.58 -4.92 -3.43
CA ALA A 2 18.37 -3.84 -4.39
C ALA A 2 16.88 -3.58 -4.60
N GLY A 3 16.49 -2.31 -4.72
CA GLY A 3 15.15 -1.89 -5.09
C GLY A 3 15.05 -1.57 -6.58
N ARG A 4 13.81 -1.35 -7.05
CA ARG A 4 13.49 -1.11 -8.47
C ARG A 4 13.88 0.29 -8.95
N HIS A 5 14.19 1.19 -8.03
CA HIS A 5 14.63 2.57 -8.29
C HIS A 5 16.16 2.69 -8.33
N GLY A 6 16.90 1.59 -8.49
CA GLY A 6 18.36 1.61 -8.58
C GLY A 6 19.08 1.83 -7.24
N ASN A 7 18.34 1.87 -6.12
CA ASN A 7 18.89 1.84 -4.78
C ASN A 7 19.49 0.45 -4.51
N LYS A 8 20.81 0.40 -4.30
CA LYS A 8 21.55 -0.82 -3.94
C LYS A 8 22.20 -0.64 -2.57
N GLY A 9 22.20 -1.69 -1.78
CA GLY A 9 22.83 -1.72 -0.46
C GLY A 9 23.23 -3.13 -0.04
N VAL A 10 24.24 -3.21 0.83
CA VAL A 10 24.63 -4.44 1.52
C VAL A 10 24.01 -4.39 2.92
N ILE A 11 23.54 -5.54 3.43
CA ILE A 11 23.02 -5.62 4.80
C ILE A 11 24.21 -5.44 5.74
N SER A 12 24.16 -4.43 6.60
CA SER A 12 25.24 -4.11 7.54
C SER A 12 25.11 -4.89 8.86
N VAL A 13 23.91 -4.90 9.45
CA VAL A 13 23.61 -5.49 10.75
C VAL A 13 22.18 -6.05 10.72
N ILE A 14 21.95 -7.14 11.47
CA ILE A 14 20.61 -7.66 11.75
C ILE A 14 20.31 -7.33 13.22
N MET A 15 19.29 -6.51 13.44
CA MET A 15 18.87 -6.09 14.78
C MET A 15 17.80 -7.04 15.36
N PRO A 16 17.77 -7.26 16.68
CA PRO A 16 16.60 -7.81 17.38
C PRO A 16 15.36 -6.92 17.17
N MET A 17 14.16 -7.48 17.29
CA MET A 17 12.91 -6.75 17.04
C MET A 17 12.68 -5.62 18.05
N GLU A 18 13.13 -5.82 19.29
CA GLU A 18 13.04 -4.87 20.39
C GLU A 18 13.88 -3.60 20.20
N ASP A 19 14.91 -3.66 19.35
CA ASP A 19 15.78 -2.52 19.05
C ASP A 19 15.33 -1.75 17.79
N MET A 20 14.33 -2.25 17.07
CA MET A 20 13.83 -1.61 15.86
C MET A 20 12.85 -0.47 16.22
N PRO A 21 12.89 0.66 15.49
CA PRO A 21 11.86 1.69 15.61
C PRO A 21 10.46 1.11 15.37
N TYR A 22 9.46 1.58 16.11
CA TYR A 22 8.10 1.04 16.08
C TYR A 22 7.06 2.14 16.01
N ASP A 23 5.92 1.87 15.39
CA ASP A 23 4.85 2.85 15.28
C ASP A 23 4.03 3.01 16.58
N GLU A 24 3.02 3.88 16.58
CA GLU A 24 2.14 4.08 17.74
C GLU A 24 1.35 2.81 18.14
N ASN A 25 1.25 1.82 17.25
CA ASN A 25 0.63 0.53 17.50
C ASN A 25 1.63 -0.52 18.01
N GLY A 26 2.91 -0.18 18.10
CA GLY A 26 3.99 -1.06 18.52
C GLY A 26 4.47 -2.02 17.42
N GLU A 27 4.13 -1.78 16.15
CA GLU A 27 4.64 -2.57 15.02
C GLU A 27 6.06 -2.11 14.67
N PRO A 28 7.10 -2.96 14.85
CA PRO A 28 8.46 -2.60 14.49
C PRO A 28 8.65 -2.55 12.97
N VAL A 29 9.53 -1.66 12.50
CA VAL A 29 9.87 -1.58 11.07
C VAL A 29 10.77 -2.76 10.66
N ASP A 30 10.60 -3.27 9.43
CA ASP A 30 11.41 -4.39 8.94
C ASP A 30 12.80 -3.97 8.44
N ILE A 31 12.91 -2.79 7.80
CA ILE A 31 14.12 -2.32 7.13
C ILE A 31 14.29 -0.81 7.34
N VAL A 32 15.47 -0.40 7.80
CA VAL A 32 15.86 1.01 7.89
C VAL A 32 16.77 1.38 6.72
N LEU A 33 16.44 2.46 6.01
CA LEU A 33 17.21 2.98 4.88
C LEU A 33 17.77 4.37 5.19
N ASN A 34 18.98 4.65 4.70
CA ASN A 34 19.59 5.97 4.85
C ASN A 34 18.91 7.00 3.91
N PRO A 35 18.34 8.11 4.45
CA PRO A 35 17.63 9.10 3.65
C PRO A 35 18.55 9.86 2.67
N LEU A 36 19.85 9.98 2.95
CA LEU A 36 20.78 10.76 2.12
C LEU A 36 20.97 10.19 0.71
N GLY A 37 20.70 8.89 0.52
CA GLY A 37 20.84 8.23 -0.77
C GLY A 37 19.75 8.58 -1.79
N VAL A 38 18.64 9.17 -1.34
CA VAL A 38 17.52 9.58 -2.19
C VAL A 38 17.79 10.89 -2.94
N PRO A 39 18.11 12.02 -2.27
CA PRO A 39 18.36 13.29 -2.95
C PRO A 39 19.61 13.23 -3.83
N SER A 40 20.68 12.55 -3.37
CA SER A 40 21.94 12.48 -4.10
C SER A 40 21.83 11.73 -5.43
N ARG A 41 20.87 10.81 -5.56
CA ARG A 41 20.63 10.01 -6.77
C ARG A 41 19.37 10.43 -7.54
N MET A 42 18.65 11.44 -7.04
CA MET A 42 17.38 11.91 -7.58
C MET A 42 16.32 10.79 -7.75
N ASN A 43 16.35 9.77 -6.89
CA ASN A 43 15.46 8.62 -6.96
C ASN A 43 14.13 8.88 -6.21
N VAL A 44 13.44 9.98 -6.55
CA VAL A 44 12.20 10.42 -5.87
C VAL A 44 11.08 9.37 -5.96
N GLY A 45 11.08 8.56 -7.03
CA GLY A 45 10.11 7.47 -7.21
C GLY A 45 10.09 6.48 -6.05
N GLN A 46 11.22 6.24 -5.37
CA GLN A 46 11.27 5.37 -4.20
C GLN A 46 10.40 5.91 -3.05
N VAL A 47 10.36 7.23 -2.86
CA VAL A 47 9.55 7.87 -1.81
C VAL A 47 8.07 7.76 -2.16
N LEU A 48 7.70 8.02 -3.42
CA LEU A 48 6.33 7.86 -3.89
C LEU A 48 5.86 6.41 -3.79
N GLU A 49 6.71 5.44 -4.14
CA GLU A 49 6.44 4.01 -3.96
C GLU A 49 6.20 3.66 -2.48
N THR A 50 7.00 4.24 -1.58
CA THR A 50 6.85 4.01 -0.13
C THR A 50 5.52 4.56 0.39
N HIS A 51 5.15 5.78 0.00
CA HIS A 51 3.85 6.38 0.40
C HIS A 51 2.66 5.58 -0.11
N LEU A 52 2.68 5.19 -1.39
CA LEU A 52 1.61 4.37 -1.98
C LEU A 52 1.57 2.97 -1.38
N GLY A 53 2.73 2.37 -1.10
CA GLY A 53 2.85 1.08 -0.44
C GLY A 53 2.23 1.09 0.95
N TRP A 54 2.43 2.16 1.72
CA TRP A 54 1.83 2.31 3.04
C TRP A 54 0.32 2.48 2.98
N ALA A 55 -0.18 3.37 2.09
CA ALA A 55 -1.62 3.50 1.85
C ALA A 55 -2.27 2.17 1.43
N ALA A 56 -1.60 1.40 0.57
CA ALA A 56 -2.09 0.10 0.12
C ALA A 56 -2.12 -0.95 1.24
N LYS A 57 -1.12 -0.97 2.15
CA LYS A 57 -1.10 -1.84 3.33
C LYS A 57 -2.31 -1.59 4.21
N GLU A 58 -2.56 -0.32 4.56
CA GLU A 58 -3.67 0.08 5.43
C GLU A 58 -5.05 -0.17 4.80
N LEU A 59 -5.24 0.18 3.53
CA LEU A 59 -6.47 -0.13 2.81
C LEU A 59 -6.71 -1.65 2.72
N GLY A 60 -5.65 -2.43 2.55
CA GLY A 60 -5.69 -3.89 2.59
C GLY A 60 -6.14 -4.42 3.96
N SER A 61 -5.63 -3.84 5.05
CA SER A 61 -6.04 -4.19 6.42
C SER A 61 -7.51 -3.85 6.67
N LYS A 62 -7.94 -2.64 6.33
CA LYS A 62 -9.35 -2.22 6.45
C LYS A 62 -10.31 -3.16 5.69
N ILE A 63 -9.95 -3.58 4.48
CA ILE A 63 -10.76 -4.54 3.71
C ILE A 63 -10.82 -5.88 4.42
N LYS A 64 -9.70 -6.35 5.00
CA LYS A 64 -9.65 -7.61 5.75
C LYS A 64 -10.54 -7.53 6.99
N ASP A 65 -10.46 -6.46 7.76
CA ASP A 65 -11.27 -6.27 8.98
C ASP A 65 -12.76 -6.25 8.65
N LEU A 66 -13.16 -5.57 7.57
CA LEU A 66 -14.55 -5.57 7.08
C LEU A 66 -15.04 -6.98 6.66
N ILE A 67 -14.15 -7.82 6.11
CA ILE A 67 -14.47 -9.20 5.76
C ILE A 67 -14.64 -10.05 7.03
N ASP A 68 -13.74 -9.89 7.99
CA ASP A 68 -13.71 -10.67 9.23
C ASP A 68 -14.91 -10.30 10.15
N GLU A 69 -15.34 -9.04 10.16
CA GLU A 69 -16.56 -8.56 10.83
C GLU A 69 -17.86 -9.03 10.15
N GLY A 70 -17.80 -9.64 8.96
CA GLY A 70 -18.99 -10.10 8.23
C GLY A 70 -19.89 -8.95 7.74
N ARG A 71 -19.31 -7.77 7.49
CA ARG A 71 -20.03 -6.58 7.03
C ARG A 71 -20.69 -6.81 5.68
N LYS A 72 -21.76 -6.04 5.40
CA LYS A 72 -22.53 -6.17 4.16
C LYS A 72 -21.61 -5.97 2.95
N VAL A 73 -21.75 -6.87 1.98
CA VAL A 73 -20.99 -6.85 0.71
C VAL A 73 -21.07 -5.49 -0.01
N SER A 74 -22.15 -4.75 0.20
CA SER A 74 -22.34 -3.38 -0.32
C SER A 74 -21.28 -2.39 0.15
N GLU A 75 -20.85 -2.45 1.41
CA GLU A 75 -19.86 -1.53 1.98
C GLU A 75 -18.47 -1.82 1.42
N ILE A 76 -18.10 -3.10 1.35
CA ILE A 76 -16.84 -3.55 0.74
C ILE A 76 -16.80 -3.16 -0.74
N ARG A 77 -17.91 -3.33 -1.47
CA ARG A 77 -18.02 -2.91 -2.87
C ARG A 77 -17.89 -1.39 -3.03
N SER A 78 -18.47 -0.61 -2.12
CA SER A 78 -18.34 0.85 -2.12
C SER A 78 -16.89 1.28 -1.92
N LEU A 79 -16.19 0.67 -0.95
CA LEU A 79 -14.77 0.95 -0.69
C LEU A 79 -13.89 0.57 -1.90
N LEU A 80 -14.11 -0.59 -2.49
CA LEU A 80 -13.40 -1.01 -3.71
C LEU A 80 -13.67 -0.06 -4.88
N LYS A 81 -14.90 0.45 -5.02
CA LYS A 81 -15.21 1.43 -6.06
C LYS A 81 -14.47 2.75 -5.86
N LYS A 82 -14.26 3.17 -4.60
CA LYS A 82 -13.44 4.35 -4.28
C LYS A 82 -11.96 4.14 -4.61
N ILE A 83 -11.43 2.96 -4.30
CA ILE A 83 -10.01 2.62 -4.51
C ILE A 83 -9.65 2.49 -5.99
N TYR A 84 -10.51 1.88 -6.80
CA TYR A 84 -10.19 1.55 -8.20
C TYR A 84 -10.90 2.45 -9.24
N GLY A 85 -11.73 3.38 -8.80
CA GLY A 85 -12.54 4.20 -9.70
C GLY A 85 -13.55 3.43 -10.57
N ASN A 86 -14.14 4.12 -11.54
CA ASN A 86 -15.17 3.59 -12.45
C ASN A 86 -14.61 2.70 -13.57
N ASP A 87 -13.30 2.60 -13.77
CA ASP A 87 -12.67 1.77 -14.82
C ASP A 87 -12.86 0.26 -14.61
N THR A 88 -13.39 -0.11 -13.45
CA THR A 88 -13.71 -1.49 -13.12
C THR A 88 -15.10 -1.96 -13.59
N ASN A 89 -15.84 -1.11 -14.30
CA ASN A 89 -17.12 -1.47 -14.93
C ASN A 89 -17.01 -2.55 -16.01
N LYS A 90 -15.80 -2.96 -16.44
CA LYS A 90 -15.67 -4.10 -17.38
C LYS A 90 -15.74 -5.47 -16.74
N ASN A 91 -15.73 -5.63 -15.40
CA ASN A 91 -15.74 -6.98 -14.79
C ASN A 91 -16.37 -7.13 -13.38
N LEU A 92 -16.92 -6.09 -12.73
CA LEU A 92 -17.51 -6.22 -11.38
C LEU A 92 -19.01 -6.60 -11.31
N ASP A 93 -19.72 -6.60 -12.43
CA ASP A 93 -21.18 -6.80 -12.49
C ASP A 93 -21.65 -8.21 -12.88
N SER A 94 -20.88 -9.27 -12.56
CA SER A 94 -21.38 -10.64 -12.69
C SER A 94 -21.88 -11.20 -11.34
N PRO A 95 -22.88 -12.13 -11.31
CA PRO A 95 -23.49 -12.71 -10.09
C PRO A 95 -22.55 -13.55 -9.21
N LEU A 96 -21.25 -13.38 -9.34
CA LEU A 96 -20.16 -14.16 -8.73
C LEU A 96 -19.78 -13.73 -7.31
N MET A 97 -20.51 -12.77 -6.74
CA MET A 97 -20.08 -12.06 -5.53
C MET A 97 -20.11 -12.94 -4.26
N THR A 98 -20.95 -13.98 -4.21
CA THR A 98 -21.10 -14.83 -3.02
C THR A 98 -20.08 -15.98 -2.94
N LYS A 99 -19.53 -16.44 -4.08
CA LYS A 99 -18.51 -17.52 -4.11
C LYS A 99 -17.06 -17.01 -4.15
N LYS A 100 -16.83 -15.71 -4.40
CA LYS A 100 -15.49 -15.10 -4.54
C LYS A 100 -14.96 -14.35 -3.31
N PHE A 101 -15.70 -14.23 -2.20
CA PHE A 101 -15.14 -13.61 -1.00
C PHE A 101 -13.88 -14.34 -0.48
N LYS A 102 -13.82 -15.67 -0.58
CA LYS A 102 -12.60 -16.46 -0.35
C LYS A 102 -11.48 -16.21 -1.37
N SER A 103 -11.82 -15.72 -2.57
CA SER A 103 -10.87 -15.36 -3.63
C SER A 103 -10.40 -13.90 -3.57
N CYS A 104 -11.08 -13.00 -2.83
CA CYS A 104 -10.62 -11.62 -2.61
C CYS A 104 -9.25 -11.59 -1.92
N ARG A 105 -8.91 -12.59 -1.10
CA ARG A 105 -7.57 -12.80 -0.54
C ARG A 105 -6.48 -13.02 -1.62
N LYS A 106 -6.84 -13.57 -2.79
CA LYS A 106 -5.95 -13.68 -3.95
C LYS A 106 -5.89 -12.39 -4.78
N ILE A 107 -6.94 -11.56 -4.74
CA ILE A 107 -7.01 -10.29 -5.48
C ILE A 107 -6.21 -9.19 -4.75
N LEU A 108 -6.18 -9.20 -3.42
CA LEU A 108 -5.25 -8.34 -2.64
C LEU A 108 -3.78 -8.73 -2.89
N LYS A 109 -3.47 -10.02 -3.08
CA LYS A 109 -2.15 -10.46 -3.60
C LYS A 109 -1.87 -9.97 -5.02
N LYS A 110 -2.91 -9.69 -5.82
CA LYS A 110 -2.80 -9.17 -7.18
C LYS A 110 -2.61 -7.64 -7.22
N TRP A 111 -2.91 -6.93 -6.13
CA TRP A 111 -2.59 -5.50 -5.98
C TRP A 111 -1.09 -5.22 -6.01
N SER A 112 -0.30 -6.15 -5.47
CA SER A 112 1.16 -6.19 -5.62
C SER A 112 1.64 -6.26 -7.09
N SER A 113 0.73 -6.49 -8.05
CA SER A 113 1.03 -6.75 -9.45
C SER A 113 0.51 -5.69 -10.41
N ASN A 114 -0.40 -4.81 -9.99
CA ASN A 114 -0.93 -3.74 -10.85
C ASN A 114 0.06 -2.56 -10.81
N GLY A 115 1.16 -2.74 -11.51
CA GLY A 115 2.14 -1.68 -11.73
C GLY A 115 1.53 -0.56 -12.55
N TYR A 116 1.78 0.68 -12.13
CA TYR A 116 1.61 1.84 -12.99
C TYR A 116 2.48 1.68 -14.24
N SER A 117 1.99 2.15 -15.38
CA SER A 117 2.82 2.26 -16.58
C SER A 117 4.02 3.16 -16.27
N VAL A 118 5.20 2.85 -16.81
CA VAL A 118 6.47 3.55 -16.52
C VAL A 118 6.38 5.07 -16.75
N PHE A 119 5.46 5.51 -17.60
CA PHE A 119 5.26 6.92 -17.96
C PHE A 119 3.86 7.46 -17.61
N ASP A 120 2.98 6.65 -17.02
CA ASP A 120 1.63 7.03 -16.57
C ASP A 120 1.50 6.70 -15.08
N GLY A 121 2.48 7.21 -14.32
CA GLY A 121 2.59 7.00 -12.88
C GLY A 121 1.55 7.79 -12.10
N ALA A 122 1.28 7.35 -10.86
CA ALA A 122 0.42 8.09 -9.95
C ALA A 122 0.93 9.53 -9.74
N LYS A 123 0.03 10.50 -9.86
CA LYS A 123 0.34 11.91 -9.52
C LYS A 123 0.40 12.08 -8.01
N GLU A 124 1.14 13.08 -7.54
CA GLU A 124 1.22 13.39 -6.10
C GLU A 124 -0.16 13.61 -5.46
N SER A 125 -1.10 14.24 -6.19
CA SER A 125 -2.48 14.41 -5.74
C SER A 125 -3.17 13.06 -5.49
N GLU A 126 -3.00 12.11 -6.39
CA GLU A 126 -3.59 10.78 -6.28
C GLU A 126 -2.97 9.98 -5.12
N VAL A 127 -1.67 10.17 -4.85
CA VAL A 127 -1.01 9.58 -3.67
C VAL A 127 -1.61 10.14 -2.38
N LYS A 128 -1.84 11.45 -2.31
CA LYS A 128 -2.45 12.11 -1.15
C LYS A 128 -3.89 11.65 -0.93
N ASP A 129 -4.68 11.54 -2.00
CA ASP A 129 -6.05 11.02 -1.94
C ASP A 129 -6.07 9.57 -1.41
N MET A 130 -5.10 8.75 -1.83
CA MET A 130 -4.98 7.37 -1.34
C MET A 130 -4.56 7.29 0.13
N LEU A 131 -3.65 8.16 0.59
CA LEU A 131 -3.29 8.27 2.00
C LEU A 131 -4.50 8.70 2.85
N GLU A 132 -5.29 9.65 2.37
CA GLU A 132 -6.50 10.11 3.05
C GLU A 132 -7.54 8.99 3.18
N LEU A 133 -7.79 8.24 2.09
CA LEU A 133 -8.66 7.06 2.11
C LEU A 133 -8.15 5.98 3.09
N ALA A 134 -6.83 5.82 3.18
CA ALA A 134 -6.17 4.94 4.13
C ALA A 134 -6.26 5.46 5.58
N GLY A 135 -6.67 6.72 5.82
CA GLY A 135 -6.67 7.34 7.15
C GLY A 135 -5.27 7.67 7.65
N LEU A 136 -4.32 7.84 6.73
CA LEU A 136 -2.93 8.17 7.00
C LEU A 136 -2.68 9.67 6.84
N PRO A 137 -1.61 10.21 7.46
CA PRO A 137 -1.24 11.61 7.27
C PRO A 137 -0.83 11.89 5.82
N LEU A 138 -1.29 13.02 5.28
CA LEU A 138 -1.00 13.45 3.90
C LEU A 138 0.49 13.68 3.63
N SER A 139 1.30 13.85 4.68
CA SER A 139 2.76 13.97 4.58
C SER A 139 3.45 12.65 4.25
N GLY A 140 2.78 11.50 4.44
CA GLY A 140 3.41 10.19 4.34
C GLY A 140 4.43 9.92 5.46
N GLN A 141 4.33 10.63 6.59
CA GLN A 141 5.22 10.51 7.75
C GLN A 141 4.43 10.22 9.02
N CYS A 142 4.89 9.26 9.83
CA CYS A 142 4.41 8.99 11.18
C CYS A 142 5.50 9.25 12.22
N LYS A 143 5.08 9.27 13.48
CA LYS A 143 5.98 9.16 14.61
C LYS A 143 6.35 7.69 14.81
N LEU A 144 7.64 7.43 14.96
CA LEU A 144 8.24 6.14 15.34
C LEU A 144 8.91 6.24 16.71
#